data_AF-A0A0L0N4Q9-F1
#
_entry.id   AF-A0A0L0N4Q9-F1
#
_cell.length_a   1.000
_cell.length_b   1.000
_cell.length_c   1.000
_cell.angle_alpha   90.00
_cell.angle_beta   90.00
_cell.angle_gamma   90.00
#
_symmetry.space_group_name_H-M   'P 1'
#
loop_
_entity.id
_entity.type
_entity.pdbx_description
1 polymer ?
#
loop_
_entity_poly.entity_id
_entity_poly.type
_entity_poly.pdbx_seq_one_letter_code
_entity_poly.pdbx_strand_id
1 'polypeptide(L)'
;MPANLVIPPCEQNPTHPNHFPRHDKPLRVQILGLNETINQLFNDGTKMPSQERPITSAVDFDEAGIRLAKMAFKLLYGRDVNSKDQSDFVPRYHVDGYGITFDHLIPDADDDPETLMMNVCDPFEPEASIYFKLDLERYKTGLESSVLLVLRCCQLRKGSTDRKGINDQVKTVREHQRPQLCGEAGMGTS
;
A
#
# COMPACT_ATOMS: atom_id res chain seq x y z
N MET A 1 -10.79 -13.25 16.94
CA MET A 1 -10.71 -11.77 16.90
C MET A 1 -9.77 -11.43 15.76
N PRO A 2 -9.97 -10.31 15.05
CA PRO A 2 -9.05 -9.92 13.99
C PRO A 2 -7.70 -9.52 14.61
N ALA A 3 -6.62 -9.72 13.87
CA ALA A 3 -5.30 -9.27 14.28
C ALA A 3 -5.22 -7.73 14.27
N ASN A 4 -4.41 -7.17 15.16
CA ASN A 4 -4.08 -5.75 15.14
C ASN A 4 -3.03 -5.45 14.07
N LEU A 5 -3.24 -4.38 13.30
CA LEU A 5 -2.23 -3.87 12.39
C LEU A 5 -1.30 -2.90 13.14
N VAL A 6 0.01 -3.13 13.05
CA VAL A 6 1.03 -2.33 13.77
C VAL A 6 2.10 -1.89 12.78
N ILE A 7 2.57 -0.63 12.87
CA ILE A 7 3.81 -0.22 12.20
C ILE A 7 4.94 -0.24 13.24
N PRO A 8 5.90 -1.17 13.16
CA PRO A 8 7.06 -1.20 14.06
C PRO A 8 7.83 0.13 14.01
N PRO A 9 8.32 0.64 15.16
CA PRO A 9 9.27 1.75 15.15
C PRO A 9 10.54 1.32 14.41
N CYS A 10 11.18 2.24 13.71
CA CYS A 10 12.44 1.94 13.05
C CYS A 10 13.56 1.77 14.07
N GLU A 11 14.25 0.64 13.98
CA GLU A 11 15.38 0.31 14.86
C GLU A 11 16.71 0.95 14.41
N GLN A 12 16.71 1.71 13.30
CA GLN A 12 17.91 2.44 12.87
C GLN A 12 18.11 3.71 13.69
N ASN A 13 19.32 3.86 14.24
CA ASN A 13 19.76 5.06 14.95
C ASN A 13 21.08 5.59 14.34
N PRO A 14 21.09 6.79 13.72
CA PRO A 14 19.95 7.68 13.51
C PRO A 14 18.93 7.10 12.53
N THR A 15 17.70 7.60 12.60
CA THR A 15 16.62 7.21 11.70
C THR A 15 17.04 7.41 10.24
N HIS A 16 16.74 6.43 9.38
CA HIS A 16 17.10 6.49 7.96
C HIS A 16 16.56 7.77 7.28
N PRO A 17 17.30 8.42 6.35
CA PRO A 17 16.77 9.55 5.60
C PRO A 17 15.49 9.24 4.81
N ASN A 18 15.32 7.99 4.37
CA ASN A 18 14.11 7.48 3.71
C ASN A 18 13.09 6.88 4.69
N HIS A 19 13.09 7.34 5.94
CA HIS A 19 12.03 7.02 6.90
C HIS A 19 10.79 7.87 6.61
N PHE A 20 9.73 7.76 7.44
CA PHE A 20 8.47 8.47 7.23
C PHE A 20 8.69 9.92 6.77
N PRO A 21 8.14 10.33 5.62
CA PRO A 21 8.10 11.74 5.28
C PRO A 21 7.16 12.47 6.26
N ARG A 22 7.30 13.79 6.32
CA ARG A 22 6.40 14.61 7.13
C ARG A 22 4.96 14.43 6.65
N HIS A 23 3.99 14.45 7.58
CA HIS A 23 2.59 14.13 7.32
C HIS A 23 1.90 15.12 6.37
N ASP A 24 2.52 16.26 6.11
CA ASP A 24 2.05 17.33 5.21
C ASP A 24 2.64 17.23 3.80
N LYS A 25 3.48 16.21 3.52
CA LYS A 25 4.14 16.05 2.23
C LYS A 25 3.42 15.06 1.32
N PRO A 26 3.38 15.34 0.00
CA PRO A 26 2.95 14.36 -0.98
C PRO A 26 3.74 13.05 -0.86
N LEU A 27 3.02 11.93 -0.82
CA LEU A 27 3.62 10.61 -0.68
C LEU A 27 2.78 9.53 -1.37
N ARG A 28 3.47 8.69 -2.13
CA ARG A 28 2.91 7.45 -2.68
C ARG A 28 3.27 6.31 -1.75
N VAL A 29 2.28 5.56 -1.30
CA VAL A 29 2.48 4.45 -0.36
C VAL A 29 2.12 3.14 -1.06
N GLN A 30 3.09 2.24 -1.15
CA GLN A 30 2.88 0.85 -1.57
C GLN A 30 2.95 -0.07 -0.36
N ILE A 31 1.95 -0.94 -0.23
CA ILE A 31 1.87 -1.99 0.79
C ILE A 31 1.83 -3.32 0.08
N LEU A 32 2.80 -4.20 0.35
CA LEU A 32 2.83 -5.55 -0.21
C LEU A 32 2.71 -6.61 0.89
N GLY A 33 1.96 -7.68 0.69
CA GLY A 33 1.71 -8.73 1.66
C GLY A 33 0.98 -9.91 1.08
N LEU A 34 1.20 -11.10 1.64
CA LEU A 34 0.42 -12.28 1.28
C LEU A 34 -1.03 -12.14 1.74
N ASN A 35 -1.95 -12.65 0.92
CA ASN A 35 -3.38 -12.66 1.25
C ASN A 35 -3.66 -13.39 2.56
N GLU A 36 -2.96 -14.50 2.86
CA GLU A 36 -3.17 -15.23 4.11
C GLU A 36 -2.89 -14.32 5.33
N THR A 37 -1.83 -13.52 5.27
CA THR A 37 -1.48 -12.59 6.36
C THR A 37 -2.45 -11.41 6.43
N ILE A 38 -2.82 -10.82 5.29
CA ILE A 38 -3.78 -9.71 5.23
C ILE A 38 -5.15 -10.15 5.78
N ASN A 39 -5.57 -11.38 5.46
CA ASN A 39 -6.85 -11.93 5.89
C ASN A 39 -6.96 -12.04 7.42
N GLN A 40 -5.83 -12.15 8.15
CA GLN A 40 -5.85 -12.17 9.62
C GLN A 40 -6.41 -10.87 10.22
N LEU A 41 -6.36 -9.76 9.49
CA LEU A 41 -6.89 -8.46 9.90
C LEU A 41 -8.42 -8.36 9.83
N PHE A 42 -9.07 -9.34 9.20
CA PHE A 42 -10.50 -9.28 8.92
C PHE A 42 -11.21 -10.51 9.48
N ASN A 43 -12.31 -10.30 10.19
CA ASN A 43 -13.12 -11.39 10.76
C ASN A 43 -14.62 -11.18 10.52
N ASP A 44 -14.98 -10.33 9.57
CA ASP A 44 -16.32 -9.81 9.31
C ASP A 44 -16.84 -10.17 7.90
N GLY A 45 -16.19 -11.12 7.23
CA GLY A 45 -16.55 -11.52 5.87
C GLY A 45 -16.05 -10.58 4.78
N THR A 46 -15.05 -9.74 5.08
CA THR A 46 -14.32 -8.95 4.07
C THR A 46 -13.97 -9.80 2.86
N LYS A 47 -14.30 -9.30 1.67
CA LYS A 47 -13.99 -9.99 0.41
C LYS A 47 -12.52 -9.79 0.05
N MET A 48 -11.77 -10.87 0.08
CA MET A 48 -10.40 -10.89 -0.43
C MET A 48 -10.38 -10.75 -1.96
N PRO A 49 -9.29 -10.22 -2.54
CA PRO A 49 -9.13 -10.12 -3.99
C PRO A 49 -9.31 -11.49 -4.65
N SER A 50 -10.09 -11.54 -5.73
CA SER A 50 -10.14 -12.72 -6.60
C SER A 50 -8.86 -12.81 -7.42
N GLN A 51 -8.20 -13.97 -7.45
CA GLN A 51 -7.03 -14.22 -8.30
C GLN A 51 -7.36 -14.31 -9.80
N GLU A 52 -8.65 -14.29 -10.17
CA GLU A 52 -9.12 -14.59 -11.52
C GLU A 52 -9.61 -13.35 -12.30
N ARG A 53 -9.65 -12.17 -11.67
CA ARG A 53 -10.19 -10.96 -12.32
C ARG A 53 -9.10 -9.91 -12.51
N PRO A 54 -8.67 -9.64 -13.75
CA PRO A 54 -7.80 -8.50 -14.00
C PRO A 54 -8.56 -7.22 -13.61
N ILE A 55 -7.89 -6.36 -12.85
CA ILE A 55 -8.43 -5.05 -12.45
C ILE A 55 -8.54 -4.17 -13.69
N THR A 56 -9.77 -3.92 -14.12
CA THR A 56 -10.04 -3.17 -15.35
C THR A 56 -10.16 -1.66 -15.14
N SER A 57 -10.25 -1.19 -13.90
CA SER A 57 -10.35 0.24 -13.58
C SER A 57 -9.84 0.58 -12.17
N ALA A 58 -9.52 1.85 -11.92
CA ALA A 58 -9.24 2.37 -10.57
C ALA A 58 -10.45 2.26 -9.61
N VAL A 59 -11.58 1.74 -10.07
CA VAL A 59 -12.78 1.51 -9.26
C VAL A 59 -12.90 0.04 -8.82
N ASP A 60 -12.08 -0.85 -9.38
CA ASP A 60 -12.09 -2.31 -9.12
C ASP A 60 -11.11 -2.71 -8.00
N PHE A 61 -10.89 -1.84 -7.01
CA PHE A 61 -10.18 -2.26 -5.80
C PHE A 61 -11.06 -3.23 -5.01
N ASP A 62 -10.48 -4.35 -4.57
CA ASP A 62 -11.18 -5.21 -3.63
C ASP A 62 -11.33 -4.52 -2.26
N GLU A 63 -12.32 -5.00 -1.52
CA GLU A 63 -12.70 -4.45 -0.23
C GLU A 63 -11.54 -4.55 0.78
N ALA A 64 -10.80 -5.65 0.77
CA ALA A 64 -9.69 -5.91 1.68
C ALA A 64 -8.53 -4.91 1.47
N GLY A 65 -8.16 -4.64 0.23
CA GLY A 65 -7.10 -3.71 -0.15
C GLY A 65 -7.41 -2.28 0.29
N ILE A 66 -8.62 -1.78 0.01
CA ILE A 66 -9.02 -0.43 0.45
C ILE A 66 -9.03 -0.33 1.97
N ARG A 67 -9.53 -1.36 2.66
CA ARG A 67 -9.53 -1.39 4.14
C ARG A 67 -8.12 -1.40 4.70
N LEU A 68 -7.24 -2.25 4.18
CA LEU A 68 -5.83 -2.29 4.56
C LEU A 68 -5.16 -0.92 4.36
N ALA A 69 -5.36 -0.29 3.19
CA ALA A 69 -4.80 1.03 2.91
C ALA A 69 -5.32 2.11 3.86
N LYS A 70 -6.61 2.09 4.22
CA LYS A 70 -7.18 3.03 5.22
C LYS A 70 -6.66 2.77 6.63
N MET A 71 -6.47 1.51 7.02
CA MET A 71 -5.86 1.15 8.31
C MET A 71 -4.41 1.66 8.36
N ALA A 72 -3.64 1.43 7.29
CA ALA A 72 -2.29 1.94 7.15
C ALA A 72 -2.24 3.47 7.16
N PHE A 73 -3.14 4.14 6.44
CA PHE A 73 -3.29 5.60 6.44
C PHE A 73 -3.49 6.12 7.87
N LYS A 74 -4.41 5.51 8.63
CA LYS A 74 -4.68 5.88 10.01
C LYS A 74 -3.45 5.75 10.91
N LEU A 75 -2.69 4.66 10.76
CA LEU A 75 -1.45 4.44 11.50
C LEU A 75 -0.35 5.43 11.10
N LEU A 76 -0.24 5.76 9.81
CA LEU A 76 0.75 6.70 9.29
C LEU A 76 0.49 8.14 9.73
N TYR A 77 -0.76 8.60 9.61
CA TYR A 77 -1.10 10.01 9.77
C TYR A 77 -1.78 10.33 11.10
N GLY A 78 -2.09 9.32 11.91
CA GLY A 78 -2.76 9.47 13.21
C GLY A 78 -4.22 9.92 13.12
N ARG A 79 -4.83 9.82 11.92
CA ARG A 79 -6.22 10.24 11.66
C ARG A 79 -6.85 9.42 10.55
N ASP A 80 -8.18 9.39 10.52
CA ASP A 80 -8.91 8.82 9.39
C ASP A 80 -8.79 9.71 8.13
N VAL A 81 -9.09 9.10 6.97
CA VAL A 81 -9.13 9.80 5.67
C VAL A 81 -10.20 10.88 5.70
N ASN A 82 -9.84 12.09 5.27
CA ASN A 82 -10.74 13.21 5.08
C ASN A 82 -11.47 13.08 3.73
N SER A 83 -12.70 12.56 3.77
CA SER A 83 -13.51 12.38 2.57
C SER A 83 -13.89 13.66 1.83
N LYS A 84 -13.67 14.85 2.42
CA LYS A 84 -13.91 16.14 1.77
C LYS A 84 -12.75 16.60 0.89
N ASP A 85 -11.57 16.01 1.07
CA ASP A 85 -10.38 16.31 0.29
C ASP A 85 -10.03 15.10 -0.58
N GLN A 86 -10.29 15.23 -1.88
CA GLN A 86 -10.05 14.15 -2.84
C GLN A 86 -8.56 13.81 -2.99
N SER A 87 -7.66 14.74 -2.65
CA SER A 87 -6.22 14.49 -2.70
C SER A 87 -5.70 13.77 -1.45
N ASP A 88 -6.50 13.70 -0.38
CA ASP A 88 -6.07 13.13 0.89
C ASP A 88 -5.76 11.64 0.79
N PHE A 89 -6.51 10.92 -0.03
CA PHE A 89 -6.32 9.50 -0.24
C PHE A 89 -6.82 9.09 -1.62
N VAL A 90 -5.89 8.76 -2.52
CA VAL A 90 -6.19 8.33 -3.88
C VAL A 90 -5.62 6.93 -4.11
N PRO A 91 -6.44 5.87 -4.05
CA PRO A 91 -6.04 4.55 -4.51
C PRO A 91 -5.54 4.61 -5.96
N ARG A 92 -4.36 4.08 -6.24
CA ARG A 92 -3.74 4.15 -7.58
C ARG A 92 -3.75 2.83 -8.33
N TYR A 93 -3.33 1.75 -7.68
CA TYR A 93 -3.46 0.41 -8.26
C TYR A 93 -3.32 -0.65 -7.17
N HIS A 94 -3.76 -1.86 -7.50
CA HIS A 94 -3.64 -3.04 -6.67
C HIS A 94 -2.80 -4.09 -7.41
N VAL A 95 -2.04 -4.86 -6.65
CA VAL A 95 -1.29 -6.02 -7.10
C VAL A 95 -2.07 -7.24 -6.66
N ASP A 96 -2.66 -7.95 -7.61
CA ASP A 96 -3.52 -9.10 -7.33
C ASP A 96 -2.83 -10.13 -6.44
N GLY A 97 -3.43 -10.38 -5.28
CA GLY A 97 -2.94 -11.32 -4.28
C GLY A 97 -1.73 -10.85 -3.47
N TYR A 98 -1.28 -9.61 -3.66
CA TYR A 98 -0.02 -9.15 -3.08
C TYR A 98 0.00 -7.72 -2.54
N GLY A 99 -0.92 -6.79 -2.85
CA GLY A 99 -0.81 -5.46 -2.25
C GLY A 99 -1.57 -4.31 -2.87
N ILE A 100 -1.47 -3.13 -2.26
CA ILE A 100 -2.16 -1.91 -2.69
C ILE A 100 -1.21 -0.72 -2.72
N THR A 101 -1.40 0.17 -3.70
CA THR A 101 -0.76 1.48 -3.75
C THR A 101 -1.80 2.59 -3.69
N PHE A 102 -1.56 3.59 -2.85
CA PHE A 102 -2.34 4.81 -2.77
C PHE A 102 -1.45 6.04 -2.69
N ASP A 103 -1.98 7.18 -3.11
CA ASP A 103 -1.34 8.48 -3.02
C ASP A 103 -1.98 9.31 -1.90
N HIS A 104 -1.17 10.12 -1.23
CA HIS A 104 -1.58 11.17 -0.31
C HIS A 104 -1.00 12.49 -0.81
N LEU A 105 -1.84 13.48 -1.08
CA LEU A 105 -1.51 14.84 -1.52
C LEU A 105 -0.65 14.93 -2.81
N ILE A 106 -0.58 13.87 -3.61
CA ILE A 106 0.16 13.88 -4.87
C ILE A 106 -0.69 14.53 -5.97
N PRO A 107 -0.21 15.61 -6.63
CA PRO A 107 -0.88 16.17 -7.79
C PRO A 107 -0.99 15.13 -8.91
N ASP A 108 -2.09 15.11 -9.65
CA ASP A 108 -2.29 14.10 -10.70
C ASP A 108 -1.23 14.16 -11.82
N ALA A 109 -0.64 15.33 -12.05
CA ALA A 109 0.42 15.56 -13.03
C ALA A 109 1.83 15.17 -12.53
N ASP A 110 1.99 14.78 -11.27
CA ASP A 110 3.27 14.33 -10.73
C ASP A 110 3.47 12.83 -11.02
N ASP A 111 4.38 12.55 -11.94
CA ASP A 111 4.73 11.20 -12.39
C ASP A 111 5.86 10.57 -11.57
N ASP A 112 6.62 11.34 -10.79
CA ASP A 112 7.73 10.84 -9.98
C ASP A 112 7.68 11.36 -8.52
N PRO A 113 6.58 11.12 -7.79
CA PRO A 113 6.49 11.51 -6.39
C PRO A 113 7.44 10.68 -5.51
N GLU A 114 7.68 11.17 -4.30
CA GLU A 114 8.31 10.36 -3.25
C GLU A 114 7.46 9.14 -2.92
N THR A 115 8.12 8.03 -2.60
CA THR A 115 7.46 6.74 -2.36
C THR A 115 7.87 6.13 -1.03
N LEU A 116 6.89 5.57 -0.31
CA LEU A 116 7.09 4.72 0.85
C LEU A 116 6.65 3.29 0.50
N MET A 117 7.53 2.33 0.72
CA MET A 117 7.23 0.90 0.59
C MET A 117 7.15 0.25 1.96
N MET A 118 6.10 -0.53 2.18
CA MET A 118 5.87 -1.31 3.40
C MET A 118 5.52 -2.75 3.03
N ASN A 119 6.01 -3.71 3.82
CA ASN A 119 5.62 -5.11 3.67
C ASN A 119 4.81 -5.57 4.88
N VAL A 120 3.73 -6.30 4.62
CA VAL A 120 2.97 -7.04 5.62
C VAL A 120 3.81 -8.22 6.09
N CYS A 121 3.86 -8.42 7.41
CA CYS A 121 4.60 -9.49 8.06
C CYS A 121 3.75 -10.10 9.17
N ASP A 122 3.63 -11.42 9.15
CA ASP A 122 3.19 -12.20 10.31
C ASP A 122 4.42 -12.48 11.18
N PRO A 123 4.50 -11.96 12.42
CA PRO A 123 5.64 -12.23 13.29
C PRO A 123 5.73 -13.71 13.70
N PHE A 124 4.63 -14.48 13.61
CA PHE A 124 4.61 -15.91 13.94
C PHE A 124 5.09 -16.80 12.78
N GLU A 125 5.23 -16.26 11.57
CA GLU A 125 5.75 -17.00 10.42
C GLU A 125 7.25 -17.29 10.63
N PRO A 126 7.68 -18.56 10.70
CA PRO A 126 9.05 -18.92 11.07
C PRO A 126 10.12 -18.28 10.16
N GLU A 127 9.80 -18.17 8.87
CA GLU A 127 10.71 -17.64 7.86
C GLU A 127 10.73 -16.11 7.82
N ALA A 128 9.80 -15.40 8.48
CA ALA A 128 9.75 -13.93 8.43
C ALA A 128 11.06 -13.26 8.90
N SER A 129 11.73 -13.86 9.89
CA SER A 129 12.98 -13.36 10.46
C SER A 129 14.12 -13.25 9.44
N ILE A 130 14.08 -13.98 8.32
CA ILE A 130 15.11 -13.92 7.26
C ILE A 130 14.94 -12.70 6.34
N TYR A 131 13.81 -12.01 6.42
CA TYR A 131 13.47 -10.88 5.55
C TYR A 131 13.54 -9.52 6.26
N PHE A 132 13.55 -9.50 7.60
CA PHE A 132 13.46 -8.29 8.41
C PHE A 132 14.63 -8.15 9.39
N LYS A 133 14.99 -6.91 9.71
CA LYS A 133 15.98 -6.54 10.73
C LYS A 133 15.35 -6.34 12.11
N LEU A 134 14.07 -6.69 12.26
CA LEU A 134 13.29 -6.48 13.46
C LEU A 134 13.42 -7.67 14.40
N ASP A 135 13.42 -7.39 15.70
CA ASP A 135 13.21 -8.41 16.73
C ASP A 135 11.72 -8.82 16.79
N LEU A 136 11.35 -9.83 15.99
CA LEU A 136 9.96 -10.28 15.85
C LEU A 136 9.37 -10.88 17.14
N GLU A 137 10.20 -11.35 18.07
CA GLU A 137 9.73 -11.94 19.34
C GLU A 137 8.94 -10.93 20.18
N ARG A 138 9.27 -9.65 20.09
CA ARG A 138 8.54 -8.56 20.78
C ARG A 138 7.08 -8.43 20.34
N TYR A 139 6.77 -8.91 19.14
CA TYR A 139 5.43 -8.86 18.56
C TYR A 139 4.68 -10.18 18.68
N LYS A 140 5.33 -11.22 19.22
CA LYS A 140 4.71 -12.49 19.58
C LYS A 140 4.12 -12.48 21.00
N THR A 141 4.53 -11.53 21.84
CA THR A 141 4.12 -11.45 23.24
C THR A 141 2.86 -10.60 23.40
N GLY A 142 1.68 -11.22 23.38
CA GLY A 142 0.40 -10.54 23.60
C GLY A 142 -0.79 -11.49 23.57
N LEU A 143 -1.92 -11.05 24.15
CA LEU A 143 -3.22 -11.73 24.06
C LEU A 143 -3.88 -11.60 22.68
N GLU A 144 -3.40 -10.66 21.86
CA GLU A 144 -3.93 -10.34 20.54
C GLU A 144 -2.87 -10.60 19.46
N SER A 145 -3.26 -11.29 18.38
CA SER A 145 -2.42 -11.48 17.20
C SER A 145 -2.09 -10.13 16.57
N SER A 146 -0.84 -9.97 16.12
CA SER A 146 -0.38 -8.75 15.46
C SER A 146 0.07 -9.06 14.04
N VAL A 147 -0.33 -8.22 13.09
CA VAL A 147 0.23 -8.18 11.74
C VAL A 147 1.01 -6.88 11.62
N LEU A 148 2.25 -6.97 11.13
CA LEU A 148 3.16 -5.83 11.06
C LEU A 148 3.19 -5.23 9.66
N LEU A 149 3.22 -3.90 9.56
CA LEU A 149 3.60 -3.16 8.36
C LEU A 149 5.06 -2.71 8.50
N VAL A 150 5.96 -3.50 7.95
CA VAL A 150 7.40 -3.28 8.08
C VAL A 150 7.90 -2.31 7.02
N LEU A 151 8.38 -1.16 7.48
CA LEU A 151 9.02 -0.15 6.63
C LEU A 151 10.24 -0.69 5.91
N ARG A 152 10.51 -0.14 4.73
CA ARG A 152 11.64 -0.55 3.90
C ARG A 152 13.00 -0.54 4.61
N CYS A 153 13.29 0.48 5.42
CA CYS A 153 14.56 0.59 6.13
C CYS A 153 14.83 -0.60 7.08
N CYS A 154 13.76 -1.22 7.58
CA CYS A 154 13.78 -2.36 8.49
C CYS A 154 13.79 -3.72 7.77
N GLN A 155 13.88 -3.75 6.45
CA GLN A 155 13.98 -4.98 5.66
C GLN A 155 15.44 -5.32 5.35
N LEU A 156 15.76 -6.61 5.21
CA LEU A 156 17.11 -7.10 4.90
C LEU A 156 17.48 -6.92 3.43
N ARG A 157 16.53 -7.12 2.51
CA ARG A 157 16.74 -6.88 1.08
C ARG A 157 17.01 -5.39 0.84
N LYS A 158 18.03 -5.04 0.05
CA LYS A 158 18.21 -3.67 -0.44
C LYS A 158 17.42 -3.50 -1.73
N GLY A 159 16.48 -2.56 -1.74
CA GLY A 159 15.69 -2.20 -2.92
C GLY A 159 16.27 -0.92 -3.48
N SER A 160 17.23 -1.06 -4.38
CA SER A 160 17.89 0.10 -4.98
C SER A 160 17.04 0.81 -6.03
N THR A 161 15.76 0.44 -6.21
CA THR A 161 14.90 0.91 -7.31
C THR A 161 13.42 1.07 -6.94
N ASP A 162 13.07 1.06 -5.64
CA ASP A 162 11.65 0.98 -5.23
C ASP A 162 10.83 2.20 -5.70
N ARG A 163 11.36 3.43 -5.59
CA ARG A 163 10.66 4.65 -6.07
C ARG A 163 10.32 4.59 -7.54
N LYS A 164 11.35 4.43 -8.38
CA LYS A 164 11.18 4.37 -9.83
C LYS A 164 10.25 3.22 -10.21
N GLY A 165 10.46 2.03 -9.64
CA GLY A 165 9.63 0.86 -9.93
C GLY A 165 8.16 1.06 -9.57
N ILE A 166 7.87 1.62 -8.39
CA ILE A 166 6.51 1.93 -7.95
C ILE A 166 5.87 2.99 -8.85
N ASN A 167 6.61 4.06 -9.19
CA ASN A 167 6.11 5.12 -10.05
C ASN A 167 5.84 4.63 -11.49
N ASP A 168 6.75 3.82 -12.06
CA ASP A 168 6.57 3.19 -13.37
C ASP A 168 5.35 2.24 -13.38
N GLN A 169 5.11 1.50 -12.30
CA GLN A 169 3.93 0.64 -12.14
C GLN A 169 2.63 1.47 -12.13
N VAL A 170 2.56 2.56 -11.36
CA VAL A 170 1.40 3.47 -11.38
C VAL A 170 1.16 4.04 -12.76
N LYS A 171 2.23 4.50 -13.42
CA LYS A 171 2.14 5.10 -14.75
C LYS A 171 1.59 4.11 -15.77
N THR A 172 2.12 2.88 -15.77
CA THR A 172 1.65 1.80 -16.64
C THR A 172 0.16 1.55 -16.45
N VAL A 173 -0.31 1.45 -15.20
CA VAL A 173 -1.74 1.23 -14.92
C VAL A 173 -2.59 2.42 -15.37
N ARG A 174 -2.16 3.67 -15.11
CA ARG A 174 -2.86 4.88 -15.57
C ARG A 174 -3.00 4.92 -17.10
N GLU A 175 -1.96 4.54 -17.83
CA GLU A 175 -1.98 4.50 -19.30
C GLU A 175 -2.97 3.44 -19.83
N HIS A 176 -3.03 2.26 -19.20
CA HIS A 176 -3.98 1.21 -19.57
C HIS A 176 -5.44 1.56 -19.21
N GLN A 177 -5.64 2.33 -18.14
CA GLN A 177 -6.96 2.83 -17.71
C GLN A 177 -7.44 4.06 -18.49
N ARG A 178 -6.70 4.55 -19.49
CA ARG A 178 -7.15 5.57 -20.45
C ARG A 178 -7.67 4.92 -21.74
N PRO A 179 -8.87 4.31 -21.81
CA PRO A 179 -9.43 3.97 -23.11
C PRO A 179 -9.91 5.23 -23.86
N GLN A 180 -9.34 5.44 -25.05
CA GLN A 180 -9.91 6.11 -26.24
C GLN A 180 -10.94 7.24 -26.02
N LEU A 181 -10.59 8.32 -25.31
CA LEU A 181 -11.39 9.57 -25.33
C LEU A 181 -11.20 10.40 -26.62
N CYS A 182 -10.39 9.93 -27.57
CA CYS A 182 -10.28 10.49 -28.92
C CYS A 182 -10.66 9.43 -29.94
N GLY A 183 -11.95 9.29 -30.23
CA GLY A 183 -12.42 8.27 -31.17
C GLY A 183 -13.76 8.49 -31.83
N GLU A 184 -14.54 9.55 -31.54
CA GLU A 184 -15.75 9.89 -32.32
C GLU A 184 -15.93 11.42 -32.38
N ALA A 185 -15.02 12.10 -33.07
CA ALA A 185 -15.26 13.44 -33.57
C ALA A 185 -15.00 13.46 -35.07
N GLY A 186 -16.08 13.35 -35.85
CA GLY A 186 -16.07 13.66 -37.27
C GLY A 186 -16.43 12.49 -38.18
N MET A 187 -17.72 12.36 -38.47
CA MET A 187 -18.21 12.23 -39.85
C MET A 187 -19.71 12.57 -39.87
N GLY A 188 -20.00 13.84 -39.63
CA GLY A 188 -21.14 14.48 -40.28
C GLY A 188 -20.58 15.29 -41.44
N THR A 189 -20.77 14.83 -42.67
CA THR A 189 -20.98 15.69 -43.83
C THR A 189 -21.62 14.89 -44.96
N SER A 190 -22.79 15.39 -45.36
CA SER A 190 -23.41 15.35 -46.69
C SER A 190 -24.15 14.09 -47.11
#